data_AF-A0A7C7KTE6-F1
#
_entry.id   AF-A0A7C7KTE6-F1
#
_cell.length_a   1.000
_cell.length_b   1.000
_cell.length_c   1.000
_cell.angle_alpha   90.00
_cell.angle_beta   90.00
_cell.angle_gamma   90.00
#
_symmetry.space_group_name_H-M   'P 1'
#
loop_
_entity.id
_entity.type
_entity.pdbx_description
1 polymer ?
#
loop_
_entity_poly.entity_id
_entity_poly.type
_entity_poly.pdbx_seq_one_letter_code
_entity_poly.pdbx_strand_id
1 'polypeptide(L)'
;DRGQILDGLGDGREQIIDARRRSRFEGSEPEPREGMRSGHIPGSLNLPFTEIVDQASQTLLAPDALRQRFEAEGLDLSRPVITSCGSGVTAGVLALGLHRLGHQDTAVYDGSWSDWGRPGDTPVETGPAGSAAASE
;
A
#
# COMPACT_ATOMS: atom_id res chain seq x y z
N ASP A 1 10.60 5.35 -7.75
CA ASP A 1 11.55 5.32 -6.61
C ASP A 1 11.10 6.32 -5.53
N ARG A 2 11.82 6.47 -4.41
CA ARG A 2 11.44 7.39 -3.33
C ARG A 2 11.23 8.83 -3.79
N GLY A 3 12.04 9.32 -4.73
CA GLY A 3 11.91 10.69 -5.26
C GLY A 3 10.58 10.88 -5.96
N GLN A 4 10.21 9.94 -6.83
CA GLN A 4 8.90 9.96 -7.50
C GLN A 4 7.73 9.91 -6.52
N ILE A 5 7.85 9.13 -5.43
CA ILE A 5 6.79 9.09 -4.40
C ILE A 5 6.69 10.45 -3.70
N LEU A 6 7.81 11.07 -3.32
CA LEU A 6 7.83 12.40 -2.68
C LEU A 6 7.21 13.47 -3.58
N ASP A 7 7.60 13.48 -4.85
CA ASP A 7 7.09 14.45 -5.84
C ASP A 7 5.59 14.26 -6.12
N GLY A 8 5.07 13.04 -5.92
CA GLY A 8 3.67 12.67 -6.10
C GLY A 8 2.78 12.91 -4.87
N LEU A 9 3.35 13.21 -3.70
CA LEU A 9 2.53 13.39 -2.51
C LEU A 9 1.61 14.61 -2.64
N GLY A 10 0.31 14.39 -2.48
CA GLY A 10 -0.69 15.45 -2.40
C GLY A 10 -1.15 16.03 -3.75
N ASP A 11 -0.60 15.58 -4.88
CA ASP A 11 -1.05 16.01 -6.20
C ASP A 11 -2.27 15.22 -6.71
N GLY A 12 -2.57 14.08 -6.08
CA GLY A 12 -3.68 13.20 -6.44
C GLY A 12 -3.54 12.52 -7.81
N ARG A 13 -2.36 12.51 -8.42
CA ARG A 13 -2.13 11.86 -9.72
C ARG A 13 -2.16 10.35 -9.58
N GLU A 14 -1.38 9.81 -8.65
CA GLU A 14 -1.34 8.38 -8.36
C GLU A 14 -1.94 8.04 -6.98
N GLN A 15 -2.48 6.82 -6.85
CA GLN A 15 -2.94 6.27 -5.58
C GLN A 15 -1.93 5.25 -5.09
N ILE A 16 -1.54 5.32 -3.81
CA ILE A 16 -0.62 4.35 -3.21
C ILE A 16 -1.43 3.35 -2.38
N ILE A 17 -1.21 2.06 -2.57
CA ILE A 17 -1.82 1.01 -1.74
C ILE A 17 -0.76 0.07 -1.15
N ASP A 18 -0.76 -0.05 0.17
CA ASP A 18 0.21 -0.82 0.94
C ASP A 18 -0.33 -2.22 1.29
N ALA A 19 0.46 -3.25 0.96
CA ALA A 19 0.12 -4.65 1.16
C ALA A 19 0.48 -5.22 2.55
N ARG A 20 1.06 -4.41 3.44
CA ARG A 20 1.40 -4.81 4.82
C ARG A 20 0.14 -5.06 5.63
N ARG A 21 0.30 -5.79 6.73
CA ARG A 21 -0.75 -5.97 7.75
C ARG A 21 -1.17 -4.61 8.31
N ARG A 22 -2.47 -4.46 8.60
CA ARG A 22 -3.05 -3.24 9.19
C ARG A 22 -2.27 -2.74 10.40
N SER A 23 -1.90 -3.62 11.33
CA SER A 23 -1.12 -3.27 12.53
C SER A 23 0.22 -2.57 12.22
N ARG A 24 0.95 -3.04 11.20
CA ARG A 24 2.21 -2.45 10.75
C ARG A 24 2.00 -1.13 10.00
N PHE A 25 0.97 -1.07 9.16
CA PHE A 25 0.58 0.12 8.43
C PHE A 25 0.16 1.25 9.37
N GLU A 26 -0.70 0.95 10.33
CA GLU A 26 -1.20 1.92 11.33
C GLU A 26 -0.12 2.29 12.36
N GLY A 27 0.96 1.52 12.43
CA GLY A 27 2.07 1.75 13.34
C GLY A 27 1.85 1.25 14.78
N SER A 28 0.81 0.42 15.00
CA SER A 28 0.54 -0.22 16.29
C SER A 28 1.41 -1.46 16.55
N GLU A 29 2.03 -2.02 15.52
CA GLU A 29 3.05 -3.07 15.59
C GLU A 29 4.38 -2.56 15.01
N PRO A 30 5.53 -2.84 15.65
CA PRO A 30 6.82 -2.47 15.10
C PRO A 30 7.12 -3.23 13.81
N GLU A 31 7.95 -2.62 12.97
CA GLU A 31 8.47 -3.30 11.78
C GLU A 31 9.44 -4.43 12.17
N PRO A 32 9.44 -5.58 11.46
CA PRO A 32 10.32 -6.71 11.78
C PRO A 32 11.81 -6.38 11.71
N ARG A 33 12.17 -5.38 10.90
CA ARG A 33 13.54 -4.91 10.77
C ARG A 33 13.80 -3.81 11.80
N GLU A 34 14.77 -4.06 12.67
CA GLU A 34 15.16 -3.13 13.73
C GLU A 34 15.54 -1.74 13.17
N GLY A 35 15.15 -0.69 13.91
CA GLY A 35 15.45 0.70 13.59
C GLY A 35 14.55 1.33 12.52
N MET A 36 13.62 0.56 11.93
CA MET A 36 12.60 1.11 11.04
C MET A 36 11.53 1.86 11.82
N ARG A 37 11.03 2.96 11.26
CA ARG A 37 9.89 3.71 11.80
C ARG A 37 8.60 2.91 11.59
N SER A 38 7.66 3.07 12.53
CA SER A 38 6.29 2.56 12.42
C SER A 38 5.41 3.53 11.65
N GLY A 39 4.36 3.03 10.99
CA GLY A 39 3.40 3.84 10.24
C GLY A 39 3.40 3.55 8.74
N HIS A 40 2.93 4.51 7.97
CA HIS A 40 2.73 4.40 6.53
C HIS A 40 3.05 5.70 5.76
N ILE A 41 3.06 5.58 4.43
CA ILE A 41 3.27 6.70 3.51
C ILE A 41 2.03 7.59 3.57
N PRO A 42 2.16 8.93 3.71
CA PRO A 42 1.00 9.80 3.82
C PRO A 42 0.00 9.65 2.67
N GLY A 43 -1.28 9.57 3.00
CA GLY A 43 -2.37 9.42 2.04
C GLY A 43 -2.44 8.06 1.34
N SER A 44 -1.62 7.08 1.73
CA SER A 44 -1.73 5.72 1.19
C SER A 44 -2.94 4.96 1.76
N LEU A 45 -3.45 4.03 0.96
CA LEU A 45 -4.47 3.06 1.34
C LEU A 45 -3.80 1.79 1.87
N ASN A 46 -4.55 0.94 2.58
CA ASN A 46 -4.03 -0.34 3.07
C ASN A 46 -4.94 -1.50 2.67
N LEU A 47 -4.37 -2.49 1.95
CA LEU A 47 -5.03 -3.75 1.67
C LEU A 47 -4.03 -4.88 1.92
N PRO A 48 -4.05 -5.52 3.10
CA PRO A 48 -3.16 -6.64 3.38
C PRO A 48 -3.29 -7.71 2.30
N PHE A 49 -2.17 -8.15 1.71
CA PHE A 49 -2.21 -9.07 0.56
C PHE A 49 -2.99 -10.37 0.83
N THR A 50 -3.05 -10.80 2.09
CA THR A 50 -3.81 -11.97 2.53
C THR A 50 -5.32 -11.82 2.31
N GLU A 51 -5.83 -10.59 2.25
CA GLU A 51 -7.25 -10.31 2.03
C GLU A 51 -7.69 -10.47 0.57
N ILE A 52 -6.74 -10.62 -0.37
CA ILE A 52 -7.01 -10.90 -1.79
C ILE A 52 -6.61 -12.32 -2.21
N VAL A 53 -6.23 -13.17 -1.24
CA VAL A 53 -5.88 -14.57 -1.45
C VAL A 53 -6.90 -15.46 -0.74
N ASP A 54 -7.50 -16.39 -1.47
CA ASP A 54 -8.36 -17.43 -0.91
C ASP A 54 -7.53 -18.41 -0.07
N GLN A 55 -7.89 -18.57 1.20
CA GLN A 55 -7.09 -19.35 2.15
C GLN A 55 -7.20 -20.86 1.93
N ALA A 56 -8.27 -21.34 1.30
CA ALA A 56 -8.43 -22.77 1.03
C ALA A 56 -7.63 -23.23 -0.19
N SER A 57 -7.72 -22.48 -1.29
CA SER A 57 -7.08 -22.79 -2.56
C SER A 57 -5.68 -22.19 -2.71
N GLN A 58 -5.32 -21.21 -1.88
CA GLN A 58 -4.06 -20.44 -1.99
C GLN A 58 -3.93 -19.73 -3.34
N THR A 59 -5.07 -19.33 -3.93
CA THR A 59 -5.13 -18.58 -5.19
C THR A 59 -5.70 -17.18 -4.97
N LEU A 60 -5.53 -16.28 -5.95
CA LEU A 60 -6.22 -14.99 -5.92
C LEU A 60 -7.73 -15.20 -5.91
N LEU A 61 -8.44 -14.31 -5.22
CA LEU A 61 -9.90 -14.27 -5.28
C LEU A 61 -10.40 -14.12 -6.73
N ALA A 62 -11.67 -14.49 -6.95
CA ALA A 62 -12.33 -14.25 -8.23
C ALA A 62 -12.39 -12.74 -8.55
N PRO A 63 -12.41 -12.34 -9.84
CA PRO A 63 -12.36 -10.93 -10.24
C PRO A 63 -13.37 -10.02 -9.53
N ASP A 64 -14.62 -10.43 -9.37
CA ASP A 64 -15.63 -9.61 -8.70
C ASP A 64 -15.30 -9.37 -7.22
N ALA A 65 -14.77 -10.39 -6.53
CA ALA A 65 -14.34 -10.26 -5.15
C ALA A 65 -13.05 -9.44 -5.01
N LEU A 66 -12.08 -9.58 -5.94
CA LEU A 66 -10.89 -8.71 -5.98
C LEU A 66 -11.29 -7.25 -6.13
N ARG A 67 -12.19 -6.94 -7.07
CA ARG A 67 -12.70 -5.59 -7.29
C ARG A 67 -13.31 -5.02 -6.02
N GLN A 68 -14.21 -5.79 -5.38
CA GLN A 68 -14.82 -5.38 -4.12
C GLN A 68 -13.79 -5.11 -3.02
N ARG A 69 -12.73 -5.92 -2.91
CA ARG A 69 -11.67 -5.70 -1.91
C ARG A 69 -10.92 -4.40 -2.13
N PHE A 70 -10.54 -4.09 -3.38
CA PHE A 70 -9.85 -2.84 -3.69
C PHE A 70 -10.74 -1.61 -3.48
N GLU A 71 -11.97 -1.65 -4.00
CA GLU A 71 -12.93 -0.54 -3.90
C GLU A 71 -13.36 -0.29 -2.44
N ALA A 72 -13.43 -1.33 -1.60
CA ALA A 72 -13.74 -1.18 -0.17
C ALA A 72 -12.69 -0.39 0.62
N GLU A 73 -11.42 -0.43 0.20
CA GLU A 73 -10.36 0.41 0.78
C GLU A 73 -10.29 1.80 0.14
N GLY A 74 -11.24 2.15 -0.74
CA GLY A 74 -11.32 3.46 -1.39
C GLY A 74 -10.46 3.60 -2.65
N LEU A 75 -9.94 2.50 -3.21
CA LEU A 75 -9.14 2.55 -4.43
C LEU A 75 -10.03 2.82 -5.66
N ASP A 76 -9.75 3.89 -6.39
CA ASP A 76 -10.38 4.19 -7.67
C ASP A 76 -9.64 3.48 -8.81
N LEU A 77 -10.24 2.42 -9.35
CA LEU A 77 -9.67 1.62 -10.42
C LEU A 77 -9.61 2.34 -11.79
N SER A 78 -10.12 3.57 -11.90
CA SER A 78 -9.96 4.41 -13.10
C SER A 78 -8.68 5.23 -13.11
N ARG A 79 -7.94 5.27 -11.99
CA ARG A 79 -6.73 6.07 -11.81
C ARG A 79 -5.47 5.19 -11.72
N PRO A 80 -4.28 5.75 -11.97
CA PRO A 80 -3.02 5.03 -11.78
C PRO A 80 -2.85 4.55 -10.33
N VAL A 81 -2.21 3.39 -10.17
CA VAL A 81 -1.99 2.76 -8.84
C VAL A 81 -0.53 2.40 -8.65
N ILE A 82 0.02 2.79 -7.51
CA ILE A 82 1.33 2.37 -7.03
C ILE A 82 1.12 1.38 -5.89
N THR A 83 1.59 0.15 -6.04
CA THR A 83 1.60 -0.82 -4.95
C THR A 83 2.89 -0.74 -4.15
N SER A 84 2.79 -0.90 -2.83
CA SER A 84 3.92 -0.91 -1.90
C SER A 84 3.72 -2.00 -0.85
N CYS A 85 4.78 -2.34 -0.11
CA CYS A 85 4.67 -3.16 1.08
C CYS A 85 5.83 -2.90 2.06
N GLY A 86 6.37 -3.95 2.69
CA GLY A 86 7.61 -3.86 3.47
C GLY A 86 8.87 -3.70 2.62
N SER A 87 9.00 -4.43 1.51
CA SER A 87 10.24 -4.54 0.74
C SER A 87 10.02 -4.95 -0.73
N GLY A 88 8.92 -4.51 -1.35
CA GLY A 88 8.58 -4.78 -2.75
C GLY A 88 7.95 -6.15 -3.04
N VAL A 89 8.15 -7.15 -2.19
CA VAL A 89 7.72 -8.55 -2.47
C VAL A 89 6.20 -8.71 -2.50
N THR A 90 5.51 -8.47 -1.39
CA THR A 90 4.05 -8.64 -1.32
C THR A 90 3.26 -7.56 -2.08
N ALA A 91 3.91 -6.45 -2.44
CA ALA A 91 3.34 -5.44 -3.34
C ALA A 91 3.00 -6.02 -4.72
N GLY A 92 3.80 -7.00 -5.17
CA GLY A 92 3.54 -7.74 -6.41
C GLY A 92 2.24 -8.54 -6.40
N VAL A 93 1.75 -8.98 -5.22
CA VAL A 93 0.47 -9.70 -5.11
C VAL A 93 -0.69 -8.76 -5.40
N LEU A 94 -0.66 -7.53 -4.88
CA LEU A 94 -1.65 -6.51 -5.21
C LEU A 94 -1.58 -6.14 -6.69
N ALA A 95 -0.36 -5.96 -7.23
CA ALA A 95 -0.18 -5.65 -8.65
C ALA A 95 -0.72 -6.75 -9.57
N LEU A 96 -0.52 -8.02 -9.21
CA LEU A 96 -1.10 -9.15 -9.93
C LEU A 96 -2.64 -9.16 -9.83
N GLY A 97 -3.19 -8.83 -8.65
CA GLY A 97 -4.64 -8.67 -8.46
C GLY A 97 -5.22 -7.59 -9.38
N LEU A 98 -4.58 -6.42 -9.44
CA LEU A 98 -4.96 -5.31 -10.33
C LEU A 98 -4.87 -5.72 -11.81
N HIS A 99 -3.77 -6.38 -12.19
CA HIS A 99 -3.61 -6.92 -13.55
C HIS A 99 -4.74 -7.90 -13.91
N ARG A 100 -5.18 -8.75 -12.97
CA ARG A 100 -6.28 -9.70 -13.17
C ARG A 100 -7.63 -9.01 -13.41
N LEU A 101 -7.79 -7.78 -12.91
CA LEU A 101 -8.94 -6.90 -13.17
C LEU A 101 -8.82 -6.12 -14.50
N GLY A 102 -7.73 -6.29 -15.23
CA GLY A 102 -7.44 -5.57 -16.46
C GLY A 102 -6.84 -4.18 -16.25
N HIS A 103 -6.49 -3.80 -15.01
CA HIS A 103 -5.81 -2.53 -14.73
C HIS A 103 -4.37 -2.59 -15.24
N GLN A 104 -4.03 -1.70 -16.17
CA GLN A 104 -2.72 -1.67 -16.83
C GLN A 104 -1.80 -0.56 -16.31
N ASP A 105 -2.35 0.40 -15.54
CA ASP A 105 -1.62 1.57 -15.06
C ASP A 105 -1.12 1.37 -13.63
N THR A 106 -0.46 0.23 -13.42
CA THR A 106 0.03 -0.21 -12.11
C THR A 106 1.54 -0.23 -12.08
N ALA A 107 2.13 0.43 -11.08
CA ALA A 107 3.55 0.39 -10.78
C ALA A 107 3.81 -0.23 -9.40
N VAL A 108 4.98 -0.84 -9.23
CA VAL A 108 5.44 -1.32 -7.92
C VAL A 108 6.51 -0.36 -7.39
N TYR A 109 6.31 0.20 -6.21
CA TYR A 109 7.37 0.89 -5.50
C TYR A 109 8.28 -0.13 -4.81
N ASP A 110 9.31 -0.57 -5.55
CA ASP A 110 10.23 -1.65 -5.14
C ASP A 110 10.88 -1.40 -3.77
N GLY A 111 11.37 -0.17 -3.54
CA GLY A 111 11.95 0.23 -2.26
C GLY A 111 10.98 0.10 -1.08
N SER A 112 9.69 0.35 -1.33
CA SER A 112 8.61 0.10 -0.37
C SER A 112 8.86 0.77 0.99
N TRP A 113 8.28 0.25 2.08
CA TRP A 113 8.56 0.75 3.42
C TRP A 113 10.04 0.62 3.81
N SER A 114 10.79 -0.36 3.28
CA SER A 114 12.22 -0.51 3.56
C SER A 114 13.08 0.63 3.04
N ASP A 115 12.62 1.38 2.04
CA ASP A 115 13.27 2.60 1.55
C ASP A 115 12.64 3.86 2.16
N TRP A 116 11.32 3.84 2.40
CA TRP A 116 10.59 4.98 2.96
C TRP A 116 10.74 5.12 4.49
N GLY A 117 10.49 4.07 5.24
CA GLY A 117 10.39 4.05 6.70
C GLY A 117 11.73 4.01 7.44
N ARG A 118 12.87 4.10 6.75
CA ARG A 118 14.18 4.24 7.42
C ARG A 118 14.22 5.53 8.24
N PRO A 119 15.07 5.64 9.28
CA PRO A 119 15.32 6.91 9.94
C PRO A 119 15.71 7.99 8.91
N GLY A 120 15.06 9.15 8.96
CA GLY A 120 15.24 10.24 8.00
C GLY A 120 13.99 11.11 7.88
N ASP A 121 13.93 11.88 6.80
CA ASP A 121 13.02 13.04 6.69
C ASP A 121 11.79 12.79 5.82
N THR A 122 11.57 11.55 5.34
CA THR A 122 10.31 11.26 4.63
C THR A 122 9.14 11.36 5.61
N PRO A 123 8.01 11.95 5.19
CA PRO A 123 6.85 12.09 6.05
C PRO A 123 6.20 10.73 6.33
N VAL A 124 5.59 10.58 7.49
CA VAL A 124 4.98 9.32 7.96
C VAL A 124 3.65 9.64 8.63
N GLU A 125 2.62 8.86 8.31
CA GLU A 125 1.34 8.86 9.02
C GLU A 125 1.19 7.59 9.87
N THR A 126 0.34 7.66 10.90
CA THR A 126 -0.03 6.54 11.76
C THR A 126 -1.56 6.52 11.93
N GLY A 127 -2.09 5.39 12.41
CA GLY A 127 -3.53 5.15 12.45
C GLY A 127 -4.12 4.69 11.11
N PRO A 128 -5.45 4.60 11.02
CA PRO A 128 -6.14 4.08 9.84
C PRO A 128 -5.87 4.90 8.57
N ALA A 129 -5.97 4.27 7.40
CA ALA A 129 -5.83 4.96 6.11
C ALA A 129 -6.83 6.13 5.98
N GLY A 130 -6.37 7.25 5.40
CA GLY A 130 -7.19 8.46 5.26
C GLY A 130 -7.42 9.24 6.55
N SER A 131 -6.87 8.79 7.69
CA SER A 131 -6.74 9.61 8.89
C SER A 131 -5.60 10.59 8.68
N ALA A 132 -5.86 11.69 7.95
CA ALA A 132 -4.93 12.81 7.91
C ALA A 132 -4.56 13.17 9.34
N ALA A 133 -3.27 13.15 9.66
CA ALA A 133 -2.79 13.56 10.97
C ALA A 133 -3.34 14.97 11.23
N ALA A 134 -4.20 15.10 12.24
CA ALA A 134 -4.67 16.39 12.72
C ALA A 134 -3.43 17.25 12.95
N SER A 135 -3.26 18.25 12.10
CA SER A 135 -2.13 19.17 12.19
C SER A 135 -2.27 19.94 13.50
N GLU A 136 -1.29 19.79 14.40
CA GLU A 136 -1.00 20.78 15.45
C GLU A 136 -0.11 21.89 14.89
#